data_AF-A0A1M2V538-F1
#
_entry.id   AF-A0A1M2V538-F1
#
_cell.length_a   1.000
_cell.length_b   1.000
_cell.length_c   1.000
_cell.angle_alpha   90.00
_cell.angle_beta   90.00
_cell.angle_gamma   90.00
#
_symmetry.space_group_name_H-M   'P 1'
#
loop_
_entity.id
_entity.type
_entity.pdbx_description
1 polymer ?
#
loop_
_entity_poly.entity_id
_entity_poly.type
_entity_poly.pdbx_seq_one_letter_code
_entity_poly.pdbx_strand_id
1 'polypeptide(L)'
;MKYATASLVAAATFSQVAAVYQQCGGIGFVGPTACDAQSVCTTINAYYSQCLPTSSPSAPSAPSSGLIQLGGVNTAGYDFSVATDGSFTGTGVSPPPSQFTHFSSQGANLYRIPFAWQLMTPNLGGPINETFFSTYDQTVQAALNSGSNVHVIVDLHNYARWNGGIIAQGGPTNEEYASIWTHLAAKYGSNERIIFGVMNEPHDIPNVQTWVDSVQFVVNAIRQAGATNFLLLPGSSWASAQAFPTEAGPYLVKVTDPLGGTDKLIFDVHKYLDSDNSGTHPDCTTDNVDVLKTLVQFLQQNGNRQAILSETGGGNTASCETLLNNELSFVKSAFPTLAGFSVWAAGAFDTTYVLTVSPNPDGSDQPLWNDAGTCDPMHPVLSIQLLTVRYSQAQPALSSFCSGTPESMSEDSAAFA
;
A
#
# COMPACT_ATOMS: atom_id res chain seq x y z
N MET A 1 87.49 43.18 10.21
CA MET A 1 86.26 42.56 9.67
C MET A 1 85.98 41.26 10.40
N LYS A 2 84.89 41.16 11.14
CA LYS A 2 84.28 39.89 11.58
C LYS A 2 82.78 40.08 11.46
N TYR A 3 82.18 39.49 10.43
CA TYR A 3 80.75 39.56 10.17
C TYR A 3 80.04 38.51 11.02
N ALA A 4 79.06 38.96 11.81
CA ALA A 4 78.13 38.10 12.52
C ALA A 4 76.96 37.76 11.59
N THR A 5 76.76 36.46 11.35
CA THR A 5 75.60 35.92 10.64
C THR A 5 74.41 35.82 11.59
N ALA A 6 73.33 36.55 11.29
CA ALA A 6 72.03 36.41 11.94
C ALA A 6 71.18 35.38 11.16
N SER A 7 70.75 34.32 11.83
CA SER A 7 69.81 33.33 11.29
C SER A 7 68.38 33.78 11.55
N LEU A 8 67.62 34.04 10.48
CA LEU A 8 66.15 34.15 10.55
C LEU A 8 65.56 32.74 10.71
N VAL A 9 64.79 32.51 11.78
CA VAL A 9 63.91 31.35 11.92
C VAL A 9 62.54 31.75 11.40
N ALA A 10 62.10 31.13 10.31
CA ALA A 10 60.73 31.26 9.82
C ALA A 10 59.80 30.43 10.72
N ALA A 11 58.87 31.09 11.41
CA ALA A 11 57.81 30.40 12.16
C ALA A 11 56.77 29.86 11.17
N ALA A 12 56.67 28.53 11.06
CA ALA A 12 55.58 27.89 10.34
C ALA A 12 54.27 28.07 11.12
N THR A 13 53.36 28.89 10.61
CA THR A 13 52.01 29.01 11.15
C THR A 13 51.19 27.80 10.70
N PHE A 14 51.04 26.80 11.57
CA PHE A 14 50.05 25.75 11.36
C PHE A 14 48.66 26.34 11.52
N SER A 15 47.85 26.31 10.46
CA SER A 15 46.42 26.63 10.55
C SER A 15 45.74 25.51 11.34
N GLN A 16 45.60 25.68 12.65
CA GLN A 16 44.84 24.75 13.47
C GLN A 16 43.36 24.89 13.11
N VAL A 17 42.70 23.75 12.94
CA VAL A 17 41.24 23.65 12.84
C VAL A 17 40.69 23.24 14.21
N ALA A 18 39.50 23.74 14.56
CA ALA A 18 38.77 23.33 15.74
C ALA A 18 38.12 21.96 15.48
N ALA A 19 38.29 21.04 16.43
CA ALA A 19 37.61 19.73 16.39
C ALA A 19 36.10 19.90 16.58
N VAL A 20 35.32 18.88 16.20
CA VAL A 20 33.89 18.83 16.49
C VAL A 20 33.59 19.15 17.97
N TYR A 21 32.59 20.00 18.18
CA TYR A 21 32.17 20.61 19.46
C TYR A 21 33.15 21.60 20.12
N GLN A 22 34.27 21.94 19.47
CA GLN A 22 35.13 23.03 19.95
C GLN A 22 34.60 24.40 19.53
N GLN A 23 34.96 25.43 20.30
CA GLN A 23 34.64 26.82 19.96
C GLN A 23 35.42 27.24 18.71
N CYS A 24 34.73 27.87 17.77
CA CYS A 24 35.28 28.32 16.49
C CYS A 24 35.01 29.80 16.20
N GLY A 25 34.46 30.55 17.16
CA GLY A 25 34.14 31.95 16.99
C GLY A 25 33.44 32.57 18.19
N GLY A 26 33.10 33.85 18.07
CA GLY A 26 32.51 34.68 19.12
C GLY A 26 33.30 35.96 19.39
N ILE A 27 32.62 37.02 19.83
CA ILE A 27 33.27 38.27 20.23
C ILE A 27 34.32 38.00 21.32
N GLY A 28 35.56 38.38 21.04
CA GLY A 28 36.70 38.21 21.95
C GLY A 28 37.39 36.84 21.90
N PHE A 29 36.91 35.90 21.07
CA PHE A 29 37.56 34.60 20.90
C PHE A 29 38.88 34.72 20.11
N VAL A 30 39.95 34.12 20.65
CA VAL A 30 41.26 34.00 19.99
C VAL A 30 41.57 32.52 19.86
N GLY A 31 41.36 31.96 18.67
CA GLY A 31 41.55 30.54 18.40
C GLY A 31 41.18 30.16 16.96
N PRO A 32 41.14 28.86 16.64
CA PRO A 32 40.78 28.36 15.31
C PRO A 32 39.39 28.83 14.88
N THR A 33 39.26 29.43 13.70
CA THR A 33 37.95 29.84 13.13
C THR A 33 37.42 28.89 12.06
N ALA A 34 38.21 27.89 11.68
CA ALA A 34 37.84 26.83 10.76
C ALA A 34 37.66 25.53 11.52
N CYS A 35 36.64 24.75 11.15
CA CYS A 35 36.35 23.45 11.74
C CYS A 35 37.03 22.31 10.97
N ASP A 36 37.11 21.12 11.57
CA ASP A 36 37.53 19.92 10.88
C ASP A 36 36.64 19.58 9.67
N ALA A 37 37.11 18.68 8.78
CA ALA A 37 36.49 18.42 7.48
C ALA A 37 35.05 17.87 7.54
N GLN A 38 34.53 17.52 8.73
CA GLN A 38 33.19 16.97 8.93
C GLN A 38 32.32 17.86 9.83
N SER A 39 32.72 19.10 10.08
CA SER A 39 31.94 20.05 10.89
C SER A 39 31.98 21.49 10.33
N VAL A 40 30.98 22.29 10.70
CA VAL A 40 30.81 23.69 10.29
C VAL A 40 30.69 24.58 11.52
N CYS A 41 31.35 25.74 11.46
CA CYS A 41 31.31 26.70 12.54
C CYS A 41 29.93 27.36 12.61
N THR A 42 29.15 27.03 13.62
CA THR A 42 27.78 27.51 13.80
C THR A 42 27.74 28.55 14.92
N THR A 43 27.24 29.74 14.62
CA THR A 43 27.07 30.82 15.61
C THR A 43 25.93 30.46 16.57
N ILE A 44 26.24 30.34 17.87
CA ILE A 44 25.22 30.10 18.91
C ILE A 44 24.75 31.44 19.49
N ASN A 45 25.68 32.34 19.77
CA ASN A 45 25.37 33.72 20.15
C ASN A 45 26.54 34.64 19.81
N ALA A 46 26.40 35.94 20.10
CA ALA A 46 27.40 36.95 19.75
C ALA A 46 28.80 36.65 20.34
N TYR A 47 28.90 35.96 21.47
CA TYR A 47 30.15 35.64 22.16
C TYR A 47 30.64 34.20 21.92
N TYR A 48 29.88 33.36 21.21
CA TYR A 48 30.19 31.94 21.08
C TYR A 48 29.68 31.33 19.77
N SER A 49 30.60 30.75 19.00
CA SER A 49 30.34 29.87 17.85
C SER A 49 31.03 28.53 18.06
N GLN A 50 30.43 27.42 17.62
CA GLN A 50 30.91 26.06 17.85
C GLN A 50 30.94 25.24 16.57
N CYS A 51 31.96 24.38 16.40
CA CYS A 51 32.01 23.41 15.31
C CYS A 51 30.96 22.32 15.53
N LEU A 52 29.97 22.23 14.64
CA LEU A 52 28.92 21.20 14.69
C LEU A 52 28.99 20.31 13.43
N PRO A 53 28.74 19.00 13.51
CA PRO A 53 28.86 18.08 12.37
C PRO A 53 28.06 18.53 11.13
N THR A 54 28.63 18.43 9.92
CA THR A 54 27.96 18.74 8.63
C THR A 54 27.15 17.59 8.04
N SER A 55 27.08 16.46 8.75
CA SER A 55 26.21 15.36 8.43
C SER A 55 25.59 14.85 9.71
N SER A 56 24.39 15.35 10.02
CA SER A 56 23.47 14.47 10.71
C SER A 56 23.27 13.26 9.79
N PRO A 57 23.46 12.00 10.22
CA PRO A 57 22.46 11.04 9.79
C PRO A 57 21.15 11.71 10.20
N SER A 58 20.29 11.96 9.23
CA SER A 58 18.90 12.29 9.51
C SER A 58 18.51 11.45 10.71
N ALA A 59 18.17 12.11 11.84
CA ALA A 59 17.42 11.41 12.87
C ALA A 59 16.34 10.62 12.12
N PRO A 60 16.06 9.34 12.46
CA PRO A 60 14.92 8.69 11.87
C PRO A 60 13.78 9.69 12.05
N SER A 61 13.31 10.25 10.94
CA SER A 61 12.04 10.94 10.91
C SER A 61 11.14 9.96 11.62
N ALA A 62 10.53 10.37 12.75
CA ALA A 62 9.54 9.54 13.40
C ALA A 62 8.68 8.98 12.25
N PRO A 63 8.63 7.64 12.08
CA PRO A 63 7.98 7.06 10.92
C PRO A 63 6.62 7.73 10.83
N SER A 64 6.22 8.19 9.63
CA SER A 64 4.87 8.73 9.47
C SER A 64 3.92 7.70 10.09
N SER A 65 3.25 8.06 11.17
CA SER A 65 2.67 7.06 12.07
C SER A 65 1.49 6.32 11.45
N GLY A 66 1.07 6.69 10.24
CA GLY A 66 0.05 6.03 9.46
C GLY A 66 0.48 5.79 8.01
N LEU A 67 -0.28 4.93 7.34
CA LEU A 67 -0.15 4.72 5.90
C LEU A 67 -0.40 6.03 5.13
N ILE A 68 0.34 6.21 4.04
CA ILE A 68 -0.02 7.20 3.02
C ILE A 68 -1.31 6.76 2.31
N GLN A 69 -1.91 7.64 1.53
CA GLN A 69 -2.98 7.22 0.63
C GLN A 69 -2.42 6.25 -0.41
N LEU A 70 -3.04 5.07 -0.48
CA LEU A 70 -2.64 3.97 -1.35
C LEU A 70 -3.65 3.76 -2.48
N GLY A 71 -3.16 3.37 -3.64
CA GLY A 71 -3.95 2.97 -4.79
C GLY A 71 -3.12 2.13 -5.73
N GLY A 72 -3.67 1.01 -6.19
CA GLY A 72 -2.96 0.17 -7.13
C GLY A 72 -3.72 -1.10 -7.47
N VAL A 73 -2.99 -2.20 -7.60
CA VAL A 73 -3.47 -3.39 -8.30
C VAL A 73 -2.94 -4.69 -7.67
N ASN A 74 -3.79 -5.72 -7.71
CA ASN A 74 -3.40 -7.09 -7.40
C ASN A 74 -2.59 -7.67 -8.55
N THR A 75 -1.47 -8.30 -8.26
CA THR A 75 -0.61 -8.93 -9.28
C THR A 75 -0.60 -10.44 -9.07
N ALA A 76 -1.66 -11.08 -9.56
CA ALA A 76 -1.90 -12.51 -9.36
C ALA A 76 -0.93 -13.38 -10.16
N GLY A 77 -0.75 -14.62 -9.73
CA GLY A 77 0.04 -15.63 -10.42
C GLY A 77 0.52 -16.76 -9.51
N TYR A 78 1.03 -16.44 -8.31
CA TYR A 78 1.50 -17.47 -7.37
C TYR A 78 0.36 -18.13 -6.59
N ASP A 79 -0.83 -17.54 -6.62
CA ASP A 79 -2.10 -18.02 -6.09
C ASP A 79 -2.90 -18.85 -7.11
N PHE A 80 -2.49 -18.86 -8.39
CA PHE A 80 -3.18 -19.65 -9.40
C PHE A 80 -3.23 -21.12 -8.99
N SER A 81 -4.41 -21.73 -9.11
CA SER A 81 -4.73 -23.09 -8.65
C SER A 81 -4.81 -23.29 -7.13
N VAL A 82 -4.90 -22.22 -6.34
CA VAL A 82 -5.50 -22.31 -5.00
C VAL A 82 -7.01 -22.40 -5.17
N ALA A 83 -7.63 -23.46 -4.65
CA ALA A 83 -9.07 -23.58 -4.57
C ALA A 83 -9.58 -22.89 -3.30
N THR A 84 -10.86 -22.50 -3.29
CA THR A 84 -11.49 -21.82 -2.13
C THR A 84 -11.50 -22.68 -0.87
N ASP A 85 -11.35 -24.00 -0.97
CA ASP A 85 -11.14 -24.87 0.20
C ASP A 85 -9.71 -24.79 0.78
N GLY A 86 -8.85 -23.94 0.23
CA GLY A 86 -7.45 -23.78 0.63
C GLY A 86 -6.54 -24.92 0.17
N SER A 87 -7.00 -25.81 -0.72
CA SER A 87 -6.14 -26.77 -1.42
C SER A 87 -5.39 -26.09 -2.57
N PHE A 88 -4.20 -26.59 -2.89
CA PHE A 88 -3.38 -26.04 -3.96
C PHE A 88 -2.72 -27.16 -4.77
N THR A 89 -2.73 -27.01 -6.09
CA THR A 89 -1.96 -27.86 -7.01
C THR A 89 -1.27 -27.00 -8.06
N GLY A 90 0.07 -26.92 -8.00
CA GLY A 90 0.82 -26.13 -8.98
C GLY A 90 2.22 -25.77 -8.50
N THR A 91 2.86 -24.88 -9.25
CA THR A 91 4.19 -24.35 -8.96
C THR A 91 4.20 -22.83 -8.79
N GLY A 92 3.04 -22.18 -8.95
CA GLY A 92 2.91 -20.74 -9.07
C GLY A 92 3.43 -20.21 -10.42
N VAL A 93 2.94 -19.05 -10.82
CA VAL A 93 3.39 -18.31 -12.00
C VAL A 93 3.89 -16.95 -11.55
N SER A 94 5.08 -16.54 -12.01
CA SER A 94 5.63 -15.24 -11.62
C SER A 94 4.89 -14.10 -12.35
N PRO A 95 4.36 -13.11 -11.62
CA PRO A 95 3.84 -11.90 -12.25
C PRO A 95 4.93 -11.17 -13.06
N PRO A 96 4.62 -10.56 -14.21
CA PRO A 96 5.63 -9.90 -15.04
C PRO A 96 6.20 -8.63 -14.37
N PRO A 97 7.52 -8.54 -14.11
CA PRO A 97 8.10 -7.39 -13.39
C PRO A 97 7.89 -6.03 -14.09
N SER A 98 7.75 -6.02 -15.42
CA SER A 98 7.52 -4.80 -16.20
C SER A 98 6.20 -4.11 -15.86
N GLN A 99 5.19 -4.85 -15.37
CA GLN A 99 3.90 -4.28 -14.99
C GLN A 99 4.01 -3.34 -13.78
N PHE A 100 4.94 -3.58 -12.85
CA PHE A 100 5.13 -2.68 -11.71
C PHE A 100 5.56 -1.28 -12.16
N THR A 101 6.58 -1.20 -13.01
CA THR A 101 7.03 0.08 -13.57
C THR A 101 5.96 0.75 -14.42
N HIS A 102 5.17 -0.04 -15.15
CA HIS A 102 4.04 0.46 -15.95
C HIS A 102 3.00 1.15 -15.07
N PHE A 103 2.43 0.45 -14.09
CA PHE A 103 1.42 1.02 -13.21
C PHE A 103 1.96 2.14 -12.32
N SER A 104 3.22 2.04 -11.85
CA SER A 104 3.85 3.10 -11.06
C SER A 104 4.02 4.40 -11.85
N SER A 105 4.29 4.31 -13.16
CA SER A 105 4.33 5.48 -14.05
C SER A 105 2.97 6.19 -14.18
N GLN A 106 1.90 5.51 -13.81
CA GLN A 106 0.51 5.98 -13.81
C GLN A 106 -0.01 6.28 -12.39
N GLY A 107 0.90 6.40 -11.42
CA GLY A 107 0.61 6.83 -10.06
C GLY A 107 0.30 5.70 -9.06
N ALA A 108 0.26 4.43 -9.49
CA ALA A 108 0.04 3.33 -8.57
C ALA A 108 1.18 3.21 -7.56
N ASN A 109 0.85 3.00 -6.29
CA ASN A 109 1.81 2.87 -5.19
C ASN A 109 1.50 1.71 -4.23
N LEU A 110 0.58 0.83 -4.61
CA LEU A 110 0.25 -0.39 -3.86
C LEU A 110 0.20 -1.59 -4.80
N TYR A 111 0.93 -2.65 -4.45
CA TYR A 111 0.86 -3.93 -5.15
C TYR A 111 0.56 -5.05 -4.18
N ARG A 112 -0.56 -5.74 -4.37
CA ARG A 112 -0.89 -6.95 -3.60
C ARG A 112 -0.45 -8.18 -4.39
N ILE A 113 0.48 -8.94 -3.82
CA ILE A 113 1.12 -10.09 -4.47
C ILE A 113 0.65 -11.37 -3.75
N PRO A 114 -0.45 -11.98 -4.19
CA PRO A 114 -0.99 -13.18 -3.58
C PRO A 114 -0.08 -14.39 -3.86
N PHE A 115 -0.04 -15.33 -2.91
CA PHE A 115 0.66 -16.61 -3.08
C PHE A 115 -0.04 -17.73 -2.31
N ALA A 116 0.06 -18.96 -2.84
CA ALA A 116 -0.39 -20.15 -2.13
C ALA A 116 0.51 -20.48 -0.93
N TRP A 117 -0.09 -20.76 0.23
CA TRP A 117 0.60 -21.19 1.46
C TRP A 117 1.55 -22.36 1.20
N GLN A 118 1.08 -23.35 0.43
CA GLN A 118 1.81 -24.55 0.04
C GLN A 118 3.10 -24.26 -0.74
N LEU A 119 3.18 -23.15 -1.49
CA LEU A 119 4.42 -22.78 -2.18
C LEU A 119 5.46 -22.27 -1.20
N MET A 120 5.03 -21.46 -0.22
CA MET A 120 5.90 -20.81 0.74
C MET A 120 6.37 -21.76 1.84
N THR A 121 5.49 -22.59 2.39
CA THR A 121 5.82 -23.65 3.35
C THR A 121 5.22 -24.98 2.86
N PRO A 122 5.95 -25.79 2.06
CA PRO A 122 5.42 -27.02 1.47
C PRO A 122 4.96 -28.08 2.46
N ASN A 123 5.50 -28.03 3.68
CA ASN A 123 5.00 -28.78 4.82
C ASN A 123 4.34 -27.78 5.76
N LEU A 124 3.08 -28.02 6.12
CA LEU A 124 2.34 -27.19 7.07
C LEU A 124 3.14 -27.02 8.38
N GLY A 125 3.28 -25.78 8.85
CA GLY A 125 4.08 -25.44 10.03
C GLY A 125 5.60 -25.57 9.85
N GLY A 126 6.07 -26.06 8.69
CA GLY A 126 7.48 -26.27 8.38
C GLY A 126 8.21 -25.00 7.89
N PRO A 127 9.51 -25.13 7.54
CA PRO A 127 10.31 -24.00 7.10
C PRO A 127 9.88 -23.47 5.74
N ILE A 128 10.30 -22.23 5.45
CA ILE A 128 10.15 -21.61 4.14
C ILE A 128 10.88 -22.43 3.07
N ASN A 129 10.24 -22.63 1.92
CA ASN A 129 10.89 -23.08 0.70
C ASN A 129 11.74 -21.96 0.12
N GLU A 130 13.04 -21.96 0.40
CA GLU A 130 13.97 -20.91 -0.04
C GLU A 130 14.04 -20.74 -1.56
N THR A 131 13.81 -21.81 -2.34
CA THR A 131 13.76 -21.72 -3.80
C THR A 131 12.56 -20.91 -4.27
N PHE A 132 11.38 -21.18 -3.70
CA PHE A 132 10.18 -20.40 -4.02
C PHE A 132 10.31 -18.97 -3.47
N PHE A 133 10.78 -18.81 -2.23
CA PHE A 133 10.96 -17.50 -1.62
C PHE A 133 11.89 -16.61 -2.45
N SER A 134 13.01 -17.13 -2.97
CA SER A 134 13.91 -16.37 -3.84
C SER A 134 13.21 -15.86 -5.11
N THR A 135 12.34 -16.66 -5.71
CA THR A 135 11.52 -16.24 -6.86
C THR A 135 10.49 -15.19 -6.47
N TYR A 136 9.78 -15.39 -5.36
CA TYR A 136 8.78 -14.46 -4.86
C TYR A 136 9.39 -13.10 -4.45
N ASP A 137 10.55 -13.12 -3.77
CA ASP A 137 11.28 -11.92 -3.36
C ASP A 137 11.74 -11.09 -4.56
N GLN A 138 12.17 -11.70 -5.67
CA GLN A 138 12.48 -10.94 -6.89
C GLN A 138 11.28 -10.13 -7.38
N THR A 139 10.07 -10.68 -7.31
CA THR A 139 8.82 -9.98 -7.67
C THR A 139 8.51 -8.86 -6.67
N VAL A 140 8.64 -9.13 -5.36
CA VAL A 140 8.47 -8.12 -4.30
C VAL A 140 9.45 -6.96 -4.47
N GLN A 141 10.74 -7.25 -4.72
CA GLN A 141 11.76 -6.24 -4.95
C GLN A 141 11.50 -5.46 -6.24
N ALA A 142 11.02 -6.11 -7.31
CA ALA A 142 10.65 -5.41 -8.54
C ALA A 142 9.55 -4.37 -8.29
N ALA A 143 8.52 -4.73 -7.52
CA ALA A 143 7.48 -3.80 -7.10
C ALA A 143 8.05 -2.68 -6.22
N LEU A 144 8.81 -2.98 -5.18
CA LEU A 144 9.40 -1.96 -4.31
C LEU A 144 10.37 -1.01 -5.03
N ASN A 145 11.02 -1.47 -6.09
CA ASN A 145 11.95 -0.68 -6.89
C ASN A 145 11.25 0.17 -7.97
N SER A 146 9.95 -0.04 -8.23
CA SER A 146 9.20 0.77 -9.20
C SER A 146 8.84 2.16 -8.68
N GLY A 147 8.96 2.41 -7.37
CA GLY A 147 8.80 3.74 -6.78
C GLY A 147 9.14 3.82 -5.29
N SER A 148 9.59 4.99 -4.82
CA SER A 148 10.01 5.19 -3.42
C SER A 148 8.85 5.17 -2.43
N ASN A 149 7.62 5.46 -2.88
CA ASN A 149 6.38 5.43 -2.10
C ASN A 149 5.58 4.13 -2.29
N VAL A 150 6.10 3.17 -3.06
CA VAL A 150 5.43 1.89 -3.30
C VAL A 150 5.43 1.04 -2.04
N HIS A 151 4.25 0.49 -1.73
CA HIS A 151 4.05 -0.53 -0.70
C HIS A 151 3.65 -1.85 -1.36
N VAL A 152 4.03 -2.95 -0.73
CA VAL A 152 3.69 -4.30 -1.19
C VAL A 152 2.92 -5.03 -0.11
N ILE A 153 1.74 -5.54 -0.45
CA ILE A 153 1.01 -6.50 0.38
C ILE A 153 1.49 -7.90 0.02
N VAL A 154 2.12 -8.57 0.99
CA VAL A 154 2.44 -9.99 0.92
C VAL A 154 1.20 -10.74 1.41
N ASP A 155 0.46 -11.35 0.49
CA ASP A 155 -0.87 -11.90 0.75
C ASP A 155 -0.88 -13.43 0.77
N LEU A 156 -1.25 -14.01 1.91
CA LEU A 156 -1.41 -15.45 2.07
C LEU A 156 -2.78 -15.89 1.52
N HIS A 157 -2.81 -16.39 0.29
CA HIS A 157 -4.04 -16.54 -0.48
C HIS A 157 -4.75 -17.87 -0.25
N ASN A 158 -5.24 -18.14 0.98
CA ASN A 158 -5.65 -19.49 1.40
C ASN A 158 -7.00 -19.63 2.14
N TYR A 159 -7.86 -18.61 2.16
CA TYR A 159 -9.26 -18.74 2.60
C TYR A 159 -9.43 -19.25 4.04
N ALA A 160 -8.49 -18.91 4.93
CA ALA A 160 -8.35 -19.43 6.30
C ALA A 160 -8.25 -20.96 6.41
N ARG A 161 -7.76 -21.62 5.36
CA ARG A 161 -7.76 -23.08 5.23
C ARG A 161 -6.44 -23.65 4.72
N TRP A 162 -6.26 -24.93 5.02
CA TRP A 162 -5.26 -25.79 4.37
C TRP A 162 -5.93 -27.11 3.99
N ASN A 163 -6.02 -27.39 2.69
CA ASN A 163 -6.60 -28.62 2.14
C ASN A 163 -7.97 -28.99 2.74
N GLY A 164 -8.89 -28.03 2.79
CA GLY A 164 -10.26 -28.16 3.29
C GLY A 164 -10.45 -27.90 4.77
N GLY A 165 -9.39 -28.00 5.58
CA GLY A 165 -9.46 -27.77 7.02
C GLY A 165 -9.35 -26.28 7.38
N ILE A 166 -10.27 -25.78 8.20
CA ILE A 166 -10.28 -24.38 8.68
C ILE A 166 -9.36 -24.23 9.90
N ILE A 167 -8.53 -23.19 9.91
CA ILE A 167 -7.60 -22.90 11.03
C ILE A 167 -8.36 -22.89 12.36
N ALA A 168 -7.82 -23.63 13.33
CA ALA A 168 -8.36 -23.86 14.68
C ALA A 168 -9.79 -24.47 14.73
N GLN A 169 -10.34 -24.91 13.59
CA GLN A 169 -11.72 -25.39 13.46
C GLN A 169 -11.80 -26.64 12.58
N GLY A 170 -10.82 -27.55 12.72
CA GLY A 170 -10.73 -28.81 11.96
C GLY A 170 -9.59 -28.85 10.94
N GLY A 171 -8.88 -27.75 10.76
CA GLY A 171 -7.66 -27.63 9.97
C GLY A 171 -6.42 -27.33 10.83
N PRO A 172 -5.49 -26.52 10.30
CA PRO A 172 -4.24 -26.18 10.99
C PRO A 172 -4.43 -25.63 12.41
N THR A 173 -3.46 -25.86 13.28
CA THR A 173 -3.41 -25.16 14.57
C THR A 173 -2.98 -23.71 14.41
N ASN A 174 -3.16 -22.89 15.46
CA ASN A 174 -2.68 -21.51 15.46
C ASN A 174 -1.15 -21.42 15.36
N GLU A 175 -0.42 -22.38 15.92
CA GLU A 175 1.04 -22.47 15.82
C GLU A 175 1.49 -22.75 14.38
N GLU A 176 0.80 -23.66 13.69
CA GLU A 176 1.07 -23.96 12.28
C GLU A 176 0.80 -22.75 11.38
N TYR A 177 -0.30 -22.04 11.63
CA TYR A 177 -0.62 -20.78 10.95
C TYR A 177 0.38 -19.65 11.28
N ALA A 178 0.80 -19.52 12.53
CA ALA A 178 1.78 -18.51 12.93
C ALA A 178 3.20 -18.81 12.42
N SER A 179 3.53 -20.06 12.13
CA SER A 179 4.86 -20.47 11.66
C SER A 179 5.27 -19.74 10.38
N ILE A 180 4.40 -19.73 9.36
CA ILE A 180 4.67 -19.03 8.10
C ILE A 180 4.90 -17.53 8.33
N TRP A 181 4.06 -16.90 9.17
CA TRP A 181 4.17 -15.47 9.46
C TRP A 181 5.40 -15.11 10.29
N THR A 182 5.83 -15.99 11.19
CA THR A 182 7.09 -15.84 11.94
C THR A 182 8.28 -15.85 10.97
N HIS A 183 8.29 -16.76 9.99
CA HIS A 183 9.34 -16.83 8.99
C HIS A 183 9.34 -15.63 8.02
N LEU A 184 8.17 -15.20 7.56
CA LEU A 184 8.05 -14.03 6.69
C LEU A 184 8.41 -12.73 7.44
N ALA A 185 8.03 -12.60 8.70
CA ALA A 185 8.46 -11.50 9.57
C ALA A 185 9.99 -11.47 9.72
N ALA A 186 10.67 -12.61 9.86
CA ALA A 186 12.13 -12.65 9.91
C ALA A 186 12.80 -12.18 8.59
N LYS A 187 12.15 -12.39 7.44
CA LYS A 187 12.69 -12.04 6.12
C LYS A 187 12.35 -10.60 5.70
N TYR A 188 11.14 -10.14 6.00
CA TYR A 188 10.62 -8.85 5.55
C TYR A 188 10.36 -7.82 6.66
N GLY A 189 10.49 -8.21 7.94
CA GLY A 189 10.06 -7.41 9.09
C GLY A 189 10.79 -6.08 9.28
N SER A 190 11.94 -5.90 8.64
CA SER A 190 12.73 -4.66 8.67
C SER A 190 12.37 -3.68 7.54
N ASN A 191 11.54 -4.09 6.57
CA ASN A 191 11.14 -3.25 5.46
C ASN A 191 9.75 -2.66 5.71
N GLU A 192 9.71 -1.38 6.09
CA GLU A 192 8.48 -0.66 6.44
C GLU A 192 7.48 -0.52 5.27
N ARG A 193 7.93 -0.73 4.02
CA ARG A 193 7.07 -0.72 2.83
C ARG A 193 6.36 -2.05 2.57
N ILE A 194 6.67 -3.09 3.35
CA ILE A 194 5.94 -4.36 3.33
C ILE A 194 4.75 -4.28 4.28
N ILE A 195 3.59 -4.72 3.78
CA ILE A 195 2.36 -4.92 4.52
C ILE A 195 2.08 -6.43 4.53
N PHE A 196 1.75 -7.00 5.69
CA PHE A 196 1.42 -8.42 5.80
C PHE A 196 -0.10 -8.61 5.70
N GLY A 197 -0.56 -9.15 4.57
CA GLY A 197 -1.96 -9.58 4.38
C GLY A 197 -2.15 -10.97 4.96
N VAL A 198 -2.65 -11.05 6.20
CA VAL A 198 -2.47 -12.27 7.00
C VAL A 198 -3.20 -13.49 6.45
N MET A 199 -4.29 -13.27 5.71
CA MET A 199 -5.06 -14.32 5.03
C MET A 199 -6.02 -13.70 4.00
N ASN A 200 -6.11 -14.28 2.82
CA ASN A 200 -7.16 -13.95 1.86
C ASN A 200 -8.51 -14.55 2.27
N GLU A 201 -9.59 -13.77 2.18
CA GLU A 201 -11.00 -14.18 2.18
C GLU A 201 -11.40 -15.41 3.04
N PRO A 202 -11.29 -15.36 4.37
CA PRO A 202 -11.94 -16.36 5.22
C PRO A 202 -13.45 -16.40 4.93
N HIS A 203 -13.98 -17.59 4.63
CA HIS A 203 -15.41 -17.81 4.34
C HIS A 203 -15.93 -19.06 5.04
N ASP A 204 -17.26 -19.23 5.14
CA ASP A 204 -17.92 -20.37 5.81
C ASP A 204 -17.30 -20.73 7.17
N ILE A 205 -16.92 -19.70 7.94
CA ILE A 205 -16.24 -19.85 9.23
C ILE A 205 -17.28 -20.27 10.28
N PRO A 206 -17.19 -21.48 10.89
CA PRO A 206 -18.20 -21.97 11.82
C PRO A 206 -18.33 -21.10 13.07
N ASN A 207 -17.19 -20.61 13.58
CA ASN A 207 -17.09 -19.70 14.70
C ASN A 207 -16.16 -18.53 14.36
N VAL A 208 -16.76 -17.36 14.15
CA VAL A 208 -16.04 -16.12 13.79
C VAL A 208 -15.13 -15.64 14.92
N GLN A 209 -15.51 -15.80 16.19
CA GLN A 209 -14.65 -15.43 17.32
C GLN A 209 -13.38 -16.28 17.34
N THR A 210 -13.49 -17.60 17.10
CA THR A 210 -12.32 -18.49 17.01
C THR A 210 -11.38 -18.07 15.88
N TRP A 211 -11.91 -17.65 14.73
CA TRP A 211 -11.08 -17.07 13.66
C TRP A 211 -10.37 -15.79 14.10
N VAL A 212 -11.07 -14.88 14.78
CA VAL A 212 -10.46 -13.65 15.30
C VAL A 212 -9.40 -13.93 16.37
N ASP A 213 -9.58 -14.98 17.17
CA ASP A 213 -8.55 -15.43 18.12
C ASP A 213 -7.29 -15.93 17.38
N SER A 214 -7.45 -16.62 16.24
CA SER A 214 -6.34 -16.99 15.35
C SER A 214 -5.65 -15.77 14.74
N VAL A 215 -6.40 -14.74 14.35
CA VAL A 215 -5.83 -13.46 13.87
C VAL A 215 -5.01 -12.79 14.97
N GLN A 216 -5.53 -12.69 16.21
CA GLN A 216 -4.77 -12.16 17.34
C GLN A 216 -3.50 -12.96 17.62
N PHE A 217 -3.57 -14.29 17.49
CA PHE A 217 -2.42 -15.17 17.67
C PHE A 217 -1.30 -14.86 16.65
N VAL A 218 -1.66 -14.69 15.37
CA VAL A 218 -0.69 -14.32 14.32
C VAL A 218 -0.12 -12.92 14.50
N VAL A 219 -0.95 -11.94 14.90
CA VAL A 219 -0.46 -10.60 15.26
C VAL A 219 0.65 -10.71 16.32
N ASN A 220 0.40 -11.47 17.38
CA ASN A 220 1.38 -11.66 18.45
C ASN A 220 2.65 -12.33 17.95
N ALA A 221 2.55 -13.37 17.13
CA ALA A 221 3.70 -14.09 16.58
C ALA A 221 4.57 -13.19 15.67
N ILE A 222 3.93 -12.40 14.80
CA ILE A 222 4.64 -11.43 13.93
C ILE A 222 5.40 -10.41 14.78
N ARG A 223 4.78 -9.86 15.83
CA ARG A 223 5.46 -8.91 16.72
C ARG A 223 6.56 -9.56 17.55
N GLN A 224 6.36 -10.79 18.00
CA GLN A 224 7.38 -11.56 18.72
C GLN A 224 8.61 -11.84 17.84
N ALA A 225 8.42 -11.98 16.52
CA ALA A 225 9.51 -12.07 15.54
C ALA A 225 10.23 -10.72 15.28
N GLY A 226 9.76 -9.63 15.89
CA GLY A 226 10.38 -8.30 15.82
C GLY A 226 9.89 -7.39 14.70
N ALA A 227 8.90 -7.81 13.91
CA ALA A 227 8.37 -7.03 12.80
C ALA A 227 7.44 -5.91 13.26
N THR A 228 7.63 -4.70 12.70
CA THR A 228 6.83 -3.50 12.99
C THR A 228 5.92 -3.08 11.83
N ASN A 229 5.77 -3.94 10.83
CA ASN A 229 4.97 -3.74 9.63
C ASN A 229 3.48 -3.50 9.93
N PHE A 230 2.78 -2.89 8.98
CA PHE A 230 1.32 -2.90 8.97
C PHE A 230 0.81 -4.32 8.70
N LEU A 231 -0.28 -4.69 9.37
CA LEU A 231 -0.94 -5.98 9.22
C LEU A 231 -2.35 -5.73 8.69
N LEU A 232 -2.75 -6.43 7.62
CA LEU A 232 -4.14 -6.47 7.18
C LEU A 232 -4.85 -7.62 7.88
N LEU A 233 -5.96 -7.32 8.55
CA LEU A 233 -6.73 -8.23 9.37
C LEU A 233 -8.08 -8.50 8.68
N PRO A 234 -8.24 -9.65 7.99
CA PRO A 234 -9.46 -9.98 7.28
C PRO A 234 -10.55 -10.46 8.23
N GLY A 235 -11.79 -10.20 7.82
CA GLY A 235 -13.00 -10.71 8.47
C GLY A 235 -13.32 -12.17 8.14
N SER A 236 -14.61 -12.45 8.08
CA SER A 236 -15.23 -13.67 7.54
C SER A 236 -16.05 -13.27 6.30
N SER A 237 -16.86 -14.17 5.75
CA SER A 237 -17.73 -13.92 4.60
C SER A 237 -16.99 -13.27 3.43
N TRP A 238 -15.86 -13.89 3.04
CA TRP A 238 -15.02 -13.44 1.93
C TRP A 238 -14.44 -12.03 2.16
N ALA A 239 -14.07 -11.73 3.42
CA ALA A 239 -13.62 -10.41 3.84
C ALA A 239 -14.58 -9.26 3.44
N SER A 240 -15.88 -9.53 3.28
CA SER A 240 -16.83 -8.56 2.71
C SER A 240 -16.90 -7.25 3.49
N ALA A 241 -16.65 -6.13 2.80
CA ALA A 241 -16.82 -4.78 3.36
C ALA A 241 -18.24 -4.53 3.90
N GLN A 242 -19.25 -5.20 3.30
CA GLN A 242 -20.65 -5.09 3.70
C GLN A 242 -20.95 -5.89 4.97
N ALA A 243 -20.43 -7.10 5.09
CA ALA A 243 -20.67 -7.96 6.25
C ALA A 243 -19.85 -7.53 7.47
N PHE A 244 -18.67 -6.92 7.22
CA PHE A 244 -17.68 -6.59 8.25
C PHE A 244 -18.27 -5.87 9.47
N PRO A 245 -19.01 -4.74 9.35
CA PRO A 245 -19.53 -4.01 10.51
C PRO A 245 -20.44 -4.81 11.44
N THR A 246 -21.09 -5.86 10.92
CA THR A 246 -22.10 -6.65 11.64
C THR A 246 -21.65 -8.06 12.01
N GLU A 247 -20.59 -8.57 11.40
CA GLU A 247 -20.07 -9.93 11.62
C GLU A 247 -18.72 -9.91 12.34
N ALA A 248 -17.61 -9.89 11.60
CA ALA A 248 -16.27 -10.01 12.19
C ALA A 248 -15.77 -8.71 12.84
N GLY A 249 -16.23 -7.55 12.35
CA GLY A 249 -15.80 -6.23 12.82
C GLY A 249 -15.91 -6.02 14.33
N PRO A 250 -17.06 -6.31 14.98
CA PRO A 250 -17.23 -6.19 16.43
C PRO A 250 -16.25 -7.01 17.29
N TYR A 251 -15.62 -8.03 16.71
CA TYR A 251 -14.58 -8.84 17.34
C TYR A 251 -13.19 -8.31 16.96
N LEU A 252 -12.94 -8.06 15.67
CA LEU A 252 -11.66 -7.59 15.15
C LEU A 252 -11.23 -6.22 15.71
N VAL A 253 -12.17 -5.34 16.04
CA VAL A 253 -11.86 -4.05 16.68
C VAL A 253 -11.23 -4.21 18.07
N LYS A 254 -11.35 -5.40 18.68
CA LYS A 254 -10.76 -5.74 19.98
C LYS A 254 -9.38 -6.41 19.87
N VAL A 255 -8.93 -6.73 18.65
CA VAL A 255 -7.56 -7.22 18.43
C VAL A 255 -6.58 -6.13 18.83
N THR A 256 -5.58 -6.51 19.61
CA THR A 256 -4.55 -5.64 20.17
C THR A 256 -3.21 -5.88 19.51
N ASP A 257 -2.41 -4.83 19.39
CA ASP A 257 -1.04 -4.90 18.90
C ASP A 257 -0.05 -4.86 20.09
N PRO A 258 0.85 -5.85 20.24
CA PRO A 258 1.94 -5.77 21.22
C PRO A 258 2.84 -4.54 21.11
N LEU A 259 2.87 -3.87 19.94
CA LEU A 259 3.57 -2.57 19.79
C LEU A 259 2.87 -1.42 20.53
N GLY A 260 1.64 -1.63 20.98
CA GLY A 260 0.77 -0.60 21.52
C GLY A 260 0.00 0.13 20.42
N GLY A 261 -1.15 0.71 20.80
CA GLY A 261 -2.07 1.33 19.85
C GLY A 261 -2.69 0.33 18.87
N THR A 262 -3.32 0.87 17.82
CA THR A 262 -3.96 0.07 16.75
C THR A 262 -3.61 0.56 15.35
N ASP A 263 -2.71 1.55 15.24
CA ASP A 263 -2.42 2.24 13.97
C ASP A 263 -1.74 1.33 12.94
N LYS A 264 -1.12 0.23 13.39
CA LYS A 264 -0.52 -0.80 12.52
C LYS A 264 -1.45 -1.98 12.23
N LEU A 265 -2.67 -1.98 12.76
CA LEU A 265 -3.68 -3.02 12.55
C LEU A 265 -4.81 -2.47 11.67
N ILE A 266 -4.69 -2.74 10.37
CA ILE A 266 -5.59 -2.28 9.32
C ILE A 266 -6.56 -3.41 9.00
N PHE A 267 -7.84 -3.13 8.78
CA PHE A 267 -8.77 -4.18 8.37
C PHE A 267 -8.69 -4.44 6.87
N ASP A 268 -8.67 -5.72 6.52
CA ASP A 268 -8.71 -6.17 5.13
C ASP A 268 -10.16 -6.39 4.72
N VAL A 269 -10.62 -5.66 3.70
CA VAL A 269 -11.99 -5.80 3.20
C VAL A 269 -12.03 -5.87 1.68
N HIS A 270 -12.97 -6.66 1.15
CA HIS A 270 -13.19 -6.86 -0.27
C HIS A 270 -14.61 -6.44 -0.66
N LYS A 271 -14.79 -5.99 -1.90
CA LYS A 271 -16.11 -5.75 -2.46
C LYS A 271 -16.08 -5.68 -3.98
N TYR A 272 -16.76 -6.61 -4.66
CA TYR A 272 -16.95 -6.57 -6.11
C TYR A 272 -18.27 -5.90 -6.50
N LEU A 273 -18.36 -5.45 -7.75
CA LEU A 273 -19.45 -4.59 -8.24
C LEU A 273 -20.50 -5.36 -9.07
N ASP A 274 -20.25 -6.63 -9.37
CA ASP A 274 -21.20 -7.48 -10.08
C ASP A 274 -22.41 -7.85 -9.22
N SER A 275 -23.44 -8.44 -9.85
CA SER A 275 -24.78 -8.59 -9.25
C SER A 275 -24.82 -9.35 -7.93
N ASP A 276 -23.85 -10.23 -7.68
CA ASP A 276 -23.71 -10.99 -6.45
C ASP A 276 -22.45 -10.64 -5.64
N ASN A 277 -21.65 -9.67 -6.10
CA ASN A 277 -20.40 -9.21 -5.49
C ASN A 277 -19.32 -10.31 -5.39
N SER A 278 -19.32 -11.26 -6.33
CA SER A 278 -18.38 -12.37 -6.39
C SER A 278 -17.16 -12.08 -7.28
N GLY A 279 -17.23 -11.07 -8.15
CA GLY A 279 -16.19 -10.83 -9.15
C GLY A 279 -16.14 -11.92 -10.23
N THR A 280 -17.29 -12.51 -10.58
CA THR A 280 -17.36 -13.59 -11.59
C THR A 280 -18.12 -13.20 -12.85
N HIS A 281 -18.77 -12.03 -12.85
CA HIS A 281 -19.52 -11.53 -14.00
C HIS A 281 -18.86 -10.27 -14.60
N PRO A 282 -18.99 -10.05 -15.91
CA PRO A 282 -18.35 -8.93 -16.59
C PRO A 282 -18.96 -7.56 -16.26
N ASP A 283 -20.26 -7.51 -15.98
CA ASP A 283 -20.99 -6.25 -15.81
C ASP A 283 -21.13 -5.86 -14.34
N CYS A 284 -21.07 -4.55 -14.10
CA CYS A 284 -21.22 -3.96 -12.78
C CYS A 284 -22.65 -3.43 -12.61
N THR A 285 -23.19 -3.61 -11.41
CA THR A 285 -24.57 -3.27 -11.07
C THR A 285 -24.70 -2.23 -9.95
N THR A 286 -23.61 -1.97 -9.23
CA THR A 286 -23.53 -1.04 -8.10
C THR A 286 -22.12 -0.47 -7.98
N ASP A 287 -21.98 0.74 -7.44
CA ASP A 287 -20.68 1.33 -7.07
C ASP A 287 -20.29 1.05 -5.61
N ASN A 288 -21.17 0.41 -4.85
CA ASN A 288 -20.98 0.10 -3.43
C ASN A 288 -20.63 1.29 -2.51
N VAL A 289 -20.82 2.53 -2.95
CA VAL A 289 -20.46 3.72 -2.17
C VAL A 289 -21.21 3.76 -0.83
N ASP A 290 -22.49 3.37 -0.81
CA ASP A 290 -23.27 3.32 0.44
C ASP A 290 -22.83 2.19 1.39
N VAL A 291 -22.33 1.08 0.85
CA VAL A 291 -21.69 0.01 1.63
C VAL A 291 -20.43 0.56 2.30
N LEU A 292 -19.57 1.24 1.54
CA LEU A 292 -18.32 1.79 2.05
C LEU A 292 -18.55 2.95 3.03
N LYS A 293 -19.59 3.77 2.86
CA LYS A 293 -20.01 4.77 3.88
C LYS A 293 -20.37 4.10 5.21
N THR A 294 -21.09 2.99 5.16
CA THR A 294 -21.45 2.21 6.36
C THR A 294 -20.20 1.67 7.06
N LEU A 295 -19.25 1.13 6.28
CA LEU A 295 -17.97 0.70 6.80
C LEU A 295 -17.19 1.86 7.44
N VAL A 296 -17.05 3.00 6.76
CA VAL A 296 -16.36 4.20 7.28
C VAL A 296 -16.95 4.64 8.62
N GLN A 297 -18.28 4.70 8.73
CA GLN A 297 -18.95 5.06 9.98
C GLN A 297 -18.63 4.06 11.10
N PHE A 298 -18.67 2.76 10.83
CA PHE A 298 -18.28 1.72 11.79
C PHE A 298 -16.83 1.91 12.26
N LEU A 299 -15.90 2.13 11.33
CA LEU A 299 -14.48 2.30 11.63
C LEU A 299 -14.21 3.54 12.50
N GLN A 300 -14.86 4.66 12.19
CA GLN A 300 -14.76 5.90 12.98
C GLN A 300 -15.30 5.72 14.40
N GLN A 301 -16.47 5.08 14.53
CA GLN A 301 -17.10 4.82 15.84
C GLN A 301 -16.29 3.86 16.72
N ASN A 302 -15.50 2.97 16.12
CA ASN A 302 -14.73 1.95 16.83
C ASN A 302 -13.25 2.32 17.03
N GLY A 303 -12.98 3.61 17.26
CA GLY A 303 -11.63 4.10 17.59
C GLY A 303 -10.86 4.63 16.39
N ASN A 304 -11.54 5.19 15.38
CA ASN A 304 -10.92 5.73 14.17
C ASN A 304 -10.00 4.72 13.47
N ARG A 305 -10.47 3.48 13.35
CA ARG A 305 -9.73 2.40 12.70
C ARG A 305 -9.64 2.65 11.21
N GLN A 306 -8.69 1.96 10.57
CA GLN A 306 -8.47 2.05 9.14
C GLN A 306 -8.77 0.71 8.46
N ALA A 307 -9.17 0.76 7.19
CA ALA A 307 -9.27 -0.40 6.32
C ALA A 307 -8.60 -0.14 4.96
N ILE A 308 -8.23 -1.21 4.27
CA ILE A 308 -7.86 -1.18 2.84
C ILE A 308 -8.88 -2.04 2.10
N LEU A 309 -9.42 -1.51 0.99
CA LEU A 309 -10.21 -2.27 0.04
C LEU A 309 -9.26 -3.09 -0.86
N SER A 310 -8.73 -4.20 -0.34
CA SER A 310 -7.57 -4.87 -0.96
C SER A 310 -7.94 -5.72 -2.18
N GLU A 311 -9.24 -5.97 -2.39
CA GLU A 311 -9.80 -6.42 -3.65
C GLU A 311 -11.13 -5.71 -3.96
N THR A 312 -11.22 -5.20 -5.18
CA THR A 312 -12.45 -4.72 -5.83
C THR A 312 -12.23 -4.78 -7.33
N GLY A 313 -13.30 -4.84 -8.12
CA GLY A 313 -13.19 -4.80 -9.57
C GLY A 313 -14.48 -5.13 -10.29
N GLY A 314 -14.35 -5.16 -11.62
CA GLY A 314 -15.39 -5.43 -12.59
C GLY A 314 -14.76 -5.79 -13.93
N GLY A 315 -15.59 -6.11 -14.92
CA GLY A 315 -15.09 -6.36 -16.28
C GLY A 315 -14.76 -5.08 -17.03
N ASN A 316 -14.14 -5.23 -18.21
CA ASN A 316 -13.87 -4.12 -19.14
C ASN A 316 -15.14 -3.72 -19.90
N THR A 317 -16.08 -3.11 -19.18
CA THR A 317 -17.38 -2.66 -19.69
C THR A 317 -17.68 -1.23 -19.23
N ALA A 318 -18.47 -0.49 -20.00
CA ALA A 318 -18.87 0.88 -19.66
C ALA A 318 -19.58 1.00 -18.31
N SER A 319 -20.31 -0.06 -17.90
CA SER A 319 -20.96 -0.12 -16.58
C SER A 319 -19.91 -0.11 -15.46
N CYS A 320 -18.87 -0.91 -15.60
CA CYS A 320 -17.81 -1.03 -14.62
C CYS A 320 -16.87 0.17 -14.60
N GLU A 321 -16.51 0.73 -15.75
CA GLU A 321 -15.71 1.96 -15.84
C GLU A 321 -16.34 3.08 -15.00
N THR A 322 -17.65 3.29 -15.13
CA THR A 322 -18.37 4.31 -14.36
C THR A 322 -18.47 3.95 -12.88
N LEU A 323 -18.93 2.74 -12.55
CA LEU A 323 -19.24 2.36 -11.17
C LEU A 323 -17.99 2.14 -10.32
N LEU A 324 -16.93 1.57 -10.89
CA LEU A 324 -15.64 1.44 -10.19
C LEU A 324 -15.00 2.81 -9.97
N ASN A 325 -15.07 3.72 -10.95
CA ASN A 325 -14.55 5.07 -10.76
C ASN A 325 -15.26 5.80 -9.59
N ASN A 326 -16.58 5.63 -9.45
CA ASN A 326 -17.33 6.17 -8.30
C ASN A 326 -16.86 5.55 -6.97
N GLU A 327 -16.70 4.23 -6.92
CA GLU A 327 -16.23 3.53 -5.71
C GLU A 327 -14.82 4.01 -5.31
N LEU A 328 -13.88 3.98 -6.24
CA LEU A 328 -12.48 4.34 -5.99
C LEU A 328 -12.33 5.84 -5.66
N SER A 329 -13.15 6.71 -6.27
CA SER A 329 -13.23 8.12 -5.89
C SER A 329 -13.71 8.31 -4.45
N PHE A 330 -14.70 7.52 -4.01
CA PHE A 330 -15.13 7.53 -2.62
C PHE A 330 -14.02 7.05 -1.67
N VAL A 331 -13.36 5.93 -1.98
CA VAL A 331 -12.22 5.41 -1.20
C VAL A 331 -11.14 6.49 -1.04
N LYS A 332 -10.76 7.16 -2.15
CA LYS A 332 -9.80 8.27 -2.14
C LYS A 332 -10.27 9.42 -1.24
N SER A 333 -11.55 9.79 -1.29
CA SER A 333 -12.10 10.87 -0.45
C SER A 333 -12.23 10.53 1.04
N ALA A 334 -12.32 9.23 1.37
CA ALA A 334 -12.51 8.73 2.72
C ALA A 334 -11.19 8.51 3.49
N PHE A 335 -10.04 8.82 2.87
CA PHE A 335 -8.75 8.81 3.55
C PHE A 335 -8.75 9.80 4.74
N PRO A 336 -8.22 9.43 5.93
CA PRO A 336 -7.43 8.23 6.20
C PRO A 336 -8.23 6.99 6.64
N THR A 337 -9.56 7.05 6.82
CA THR A 337 -10.35 5.90 7.30
C THR A 337 -10.30 4.72 6.31
N LEU A 338 -10.40 4.99 5.02
CA LEU A 338 -10.01 4.03 3.98
C LEU A 338 -8.61 4.43 3.49
N ALA A 339 -7.60 3.63 3.84
CA ALA A 339 -6.21 3.94 3.55
C ALA A 339 -5.89 3.78 2.05
N GLY A 340 -6.65 2.96 1.33
CA GLY A 340 -6.51 2.78 -0.09
C GLY A 340 -7.29 1.61 -0.66
N PHE A 341 -6.98 1.27 -1.90
CA PHE A 341 -7.56 0.15 -2.64
C PHE A 341 -6.51 -0.58 -3.48
N SER A 342 -6.83 -1.81 -3.86
CA SER A 342 -6.09 -2.58 -4.87
C SER A 342 -7.08 -3.27 -5.81
N VAL A 343 -7.07 -2.87 -7.08
CA VAL A 343 -7.99 -3.41 -8.10
C VAL A 343 -7.60 -4.86 -8.43
N TRP A 344 -8.59 -5.74 -8.57
CA TRP A 344 -8.42 -7.11 -9.03
C TRP A 344 -8.76 -7.20 -10.54
N ALA A 345 -7.86 -7.62 -11.44
CA ALA A 345 -6.42 -7.87 -11.20
C ALA A 345 -5.54 -7.77 -12.46
N ALA A 346 -4.25 -7.54 -12.25
CA ALA A 346 -3.18 -7.70 -13.22
C ALA A 346 -2.33 -8.95 -12.91
N GLY A 347 -1.06 -8.97 -13.34
CA GLY A 347 -0.11 -10.05 -13.08
C GLY A 347 -0.04 -11.04 -14.23
N ALA A 348 -0.06 -12.33 -13.89
CA ALA A 348 0.08 -13.44 -14.83
C ALA A 348 -1.24 -13.83 -15.53
N PHE A 349 -2.31 -13.06 -15.36
CA PHE A 349 -3.57 -13.29 -16.08
C PHE A 349 -3.38 -13.06 -17.58
N ASP A 350 -4.10 -13.88 -18.36
CA ASP A 350 -4.27 -13.61 -19.79
C ASP A 350 -5.09 -12.33 -19.99
N THR A 351 -4.82 -11.58 -21.06
CA THR A 351 -5.56 -10.34 -21.39
C THR A 351 -7.02 -10.59 -21.79
N THR A 352 -7.44 -11.85 -21.90
CA THR A 352 -8.85 -12.25 -22.10
C THR A 352 -9.58 -12.63 -20.82
N TYR A 353 -8.90 -12.68 -19.66
CA TYR A 353 -9.58 -12.88 -18.38
C TYR A 353 -10.55 -11.72 -18.12
N VAL A 354 -11.77 -12.04 -17.69
CA VAL A 354 -12.90 -11.10 -17.66
C VAL A 354 -12.65 -9.85 -16.82
N LEU A 355 -11.93 -9.96 -15.71
CA LEU A 355 -11.59 -8.83 -14.82
C LEU A 355 -10.15 -8.35 -14.97
N THR A 356 -9.45 -8.73 -16.06
CA THR A 356 -8.05 -8.35 -16.22
C THR A 356 -7.91 -6.84 -16.38
N VAL A 357 -6.95 -6.29 -15.67
CA VAL A 357 -6.38 -4.95 -15.90
C VAL A 357 -4.91 -5.05 -16.34
N SER A 358 -4.46 -6.26 -16.70
CA SER A 358 -3.09 -6.47 -17.23
C SER A 358 -2.91 -5.69 -18.55
N PRO A 359 -1.78 -4.97 -18.73
CA PRO A 359 -1.49 -4.29 -19.98
C PRO A 359 -1.49 -5.27 -21.16
N ASN A 360 -1.99 -4.81 -22.30
CA ASN A 360 -2.01 -5.57 -23.54
C ASN A 360 -0.59 -5.79 -24.08
N PRO A 361 -0.37 -6.77 -24.99
CA PRO A 361 0.95 -7.03 -25.56
C PRO A 361 1.57 -5.84 -26.31
N ASP A 362 0.75 -4.89 -26.77
CA ASP A 362 1.19 -3.65 -27.42
C ASP A 362 1.50 -2.51 -26.42
N GLY A 363 1.34 -2.76 -25.12
CA GLY A 363 1.56 -1.82 -24.04
C GLY A 363 0.36 -0.91 -23.73
N SER A 364 -0.76 -1.05 -24.45
CA SER A 364 -2.00 -0.33 -24.13
C SER A 364 -2.66 -0.90 -22.88
N ASP A 365 -3.38 -0.05 -22.16
CA ASP A 365 -4.14 -0.45 -20.97
C ASP A 365 -5.51 -1.02 -21.28
N GLN A 366 -6.02 -1.83 -20.36
CA GLN A 366 -7.41 -2.23 -20.35
C GLN A 366 -8.32 -1.01 -20.07
N PRO A 367 -9.51 -0.90 -20.71
CA PRO A 367 -10.41 0.24 -20.51
C PRO A 367 -10.72 0.54 -19.05
N LEU A 368 -10.98 -0.48 -18.24
CA LEU A 368 -11.29 -0.31 -16.82
C LEU A 368 -10.14 0.35 -16.03
N TRP A 369 -8.89 0.04 -16.39
CA TRP A 369 -7.74 0.68 -15.75
C TRP A 369 -7.65 2.16 -16.11
N ASN A 370 -7.84 2.51 -17.38
CA ASN A 370 -7.79 3.91 -17.83
C ASN A 370 -8.82 4.78 -17.09
N ASP A 371 -10.05 4.30 -16.99
CA ASP A 371 -11.18 5.13 -16.55
C ASP A 371 -11.41 5.13 -15.03
N ALA A 372 -11.02 4.06 -14.33
CA ALA A 372 -11.22 3.93 -12.89
C ALA A 372 -9.93 3.65 -12.12
N GLY A 373 -9.03 2.84 -12.68
CA GLY A 373 -7.84 2.35 -11.99
C GLY A 373 -6.69 3.36 -11.87
N THR A 374 -6.61 4.34 -12.78
CA THR A 374 -5.53 5.34 -12.75
C THR A 374 -5.50 6.09 -11.41
N CYS A 375 -4.28 6.18 -10.87
CA CYS A 375 -4.00 6.87 -9.63
C CYS A 375 -3.50 8.29 -9.96
N ASP A 376 -4.28 9.03 -10.75
CA ASP A 376 -3.95 10.43 -11.07
C ASP A 376 -3.90 11.23 -9.76
N PRO A 377 -2.83 12.02 -9.49
CA PRO A 377 -2.77 12.89 -8.32
C PRO A 377 -3.88 13.92 -8.36
N MET A 378 -5.00 13.59 -7.71
CA MET A 378 -6.08 14.52 -7.36
C MET A 378 -6.36 15.54 -8.46
N HIS A 379 -7.14 15.17 -9.47
CA HIS A 379 -7.99 16.18 -10.08
C HIS A 379 -8.83 16.74 -8.92
N PRO A 380 -8.71 18.03 -8.56
CA PRO A 380 -9.34 18.55 -7.36
C PRO A 380 -10.83 18.34 -7.50
N VAL A 381 -11.38 17.45 -6.67
CA VAL A 381 -12.81 17.33 -6.47
C VAL A 381 -13.25 18.70 -6.02
N LEU A 382 -13.87 19.44 -6.94
CA LEU A 382 -14.46 20.74 -6.68
C LEU A 382 -15.26 20.59 -5.39
N SER A 383 -14.91 21.40 -4.38
CA SER A 383 -15.49 21.33 -3.06
C SER A 383 -17.01 21.17 -3.12
N ILE A 384 -17.53 20.00 -2.73
CA ILE A 384 -18.90 19.89 -2.24
C ILE A 384 -18.90 20.56 -0.88
N GLN A 385 -18.91 21.90 -0.88
CA GLN A 385 -19.27 22.68 0.28
C GLN A 385 -20.75 22.43 0.57
N LEU A 386 -21.00 21.98 1.80
CA LEU A 386 -22.25 22.03 2.54
C LEU A 386 -23.45 22.65 1.79
N LEU A 387 -24.31 21.81 1.22
CA LEU A 387 -25.70 22.18 0.96
C LEU A 387 -26.57 21.77 2.15
N THR A 388 -26.52 22.58 3.21
CA THR A 388 -27.58 22.62 4.20
C THR A 388 -28.69 23.53 3.67
N VAL A 389 -29.80 22.91 3.26
CA VAL A 389 -31.19 23.43 3.27
C VAL A 389 -31.38 24.91 2.92
N ARG A 390 -31.83 25.19 1.68
CA ARG A 390 -33.02 26.04 1.43
C ARG A 390 -33.76 25.59 0.17
N TYR A 391 -35.01 25.18 0.39
CA TYR A 391 -36.06 25.05 -0.62
C TYR A 391 -36.25 26.39 -1.36
N SER A 392 -36.17 26.40 -2.70
CA SER A 392 -36.94 27.29 -3.59
C SER A 392 -36.53 27.13 -5.05
N GLN A 393 -37.34 26.35 -5.78
CA GLN A 393 -37.75 26.52 -7.18
C GLN A 393 -36.73 26.52 -8.34
N ALA A 394 -37.17 25.80 -9.39
CA ALA A 394 -36.75 25.81 -10.80
C ALA A 394 -35.62 24.86 -11.24
N GLN A 395 -36.02 23.72 -11.82
CA GLN A 395 -35.38 23.13 -13.01
C GLN A 395 -35.86 23.90 -14.26
N PRO A 396 -35.12 23.94 -15.40
CA PRO A 396 -34.59 22.76 -16.10
C PRO A 396 -33.24 22.91 -16.84
N ALA A 397 -32.86 21.79 -17.50
CA ALA A 397 -31.89 21.60 -18.59
C ALA A 397 -30.49 21.07 -18.21
N LEU A 398 -30.35 19.74 -18.33
CA LEU A 398 -29.10 19.01 -18.52
C LEU A 398 -28.84 18.92 -20.04
N SER A 399 -27.73 19.49 -20.52
CA SER A 399 -27.17 19.17 -21.84
C SER A 399 -25.66 19.45 -21.90
N SER A 400 -24.91 18.37 -22.15
CA SER A 400 -23.62 18.25 -22.84
C SER A 400 -22.42 19.11 -22.41
N PHE A 401 -21.38 18.45 -21.91
CA PHE A 401 -19.98 18.83 -22.15
C PHE A 401 -19.14 17.55 -22.27
N CYS A 402 -18.85 17.14 -23.52
CA CYS A 402 -17.67 16.37 -23.96
C CYS A 402 -17.82 16.07 -25.46
N SER A 403 -17.42 17.01 -26.31
CA SER A 403 -16.92 16.69 -27.66
C SER A 403 -16.14 17.89 -28.19
N GLY A 404 -14.83 17.73 -28.28
CA GLY A 404 -13.94 18.65 -28.98
C GLY A 404 -13.23 17.90 -30.10
N THR A 405 -13.68 18.07 -31.32
CA THR A 405 -12.85 17.96 -32.52
C THR A 405 -13.12 19.18 -33.42
N PRO A 406 -12.11 19.66 -34.16
CA PRO A 406 -12.02 21.06 -34.53
C PRO A 406 -12.78 21.40 -35.81
N GLU A 407 -13.51 22.52 -35.78
CA GLU A 407 -14.04 23.18 -36.98
C GLU A 407 -12.91 23.87 -37.76
N SER A 408 -12.86 23.61 -39.07
CA SER A 408 -12.46 24.61 -40.04
C SER A 408 -13.56 24.74 -41.11
N MET A 409 -14.21 25.91 -41.03
CA MET A 409 -15.15 26.61 -41.91
C MET A 409 -15.29 26.16 -43.38
N SER A 410 -16.57 25.98 -43.76
CA SER A 410 -17.33 26.51 -44.93
C SER A 410 -16.56 27.32 -46.00
N GLU A 411 -16.93 27.39 -47.28
CA GLU A 411 -18.19 27.43 -48.05
C GLU A 411 -17.87 26.78 -49.43
N ASP A 412 -18.72 26.44 -50.39
CA ASP A 412 -19.95 27.05 -50.85
C ASP A 412 -20.63 26.15 -51.90
N SER A 413 -21.90 26.40 -52.10
CA SER A 413 -22.85 25.80 -53.04
C SER A 413 -22.51 25.96 -54.54
N ALA A 414 -22.88 24.96 -55.38
CA ALA A 414 -23.57 25.15 -56.68
C ALA A 414 -23.77 23.84 -57.48
N ALA A 415 -24.90 23.82 -58.19
CA ALA A 415 -25.47 22.76 -59.02
C ALA A 415 -24.64 22.33 -60.25
N PHE A 416 -24.85 21.10 -60.74
CA PHE A 416 -25.57 20.76 -61.99
C PHE A 416 -25.33 19.29 -62.39
N ALA A 417 -26.41 18.66 -62.85
CA ALA A 417 -26.53 17.48 -63.74
C ALA A 417 -25.99 16.12 -63.26
#